data_AF-A0A918FDX5-F1
#
_entry.id   AF-A0A918FDX5-F1
#
_cell.length_a   1.000
_cell.length_b   1.000
_cell.length_c   1.000
_cell.angle_alpha   90.00
_cell.angle_beta   90.00
_cell.angle_gamma   90.00
#
_symmetry.space_group_name_H-M   'P 1'
#
loop_
_entity.id
_entity.type
_entity.pdbx_description
1 polymer ?
#
loop_
_entity_poly.entity_id
_entity_poly.type
_entity_poly.pdbx_seq_one_letter_code
_entity_poly.pdbx_strand_id
1 'polypeptide(L)'
;MSAEFGGRTGRQGKISQWLRGRRPKEAADDGGREALLLAAAGAGLPLAPAAHPAPGYRCSCDRVGCPTPARHPVSFAWQTQSTTDHAQIERWARHQPQANFITATGMVHDVLDVPLEAGQEALDQLLGSGVDVGPVAVSDDGRMFFFTLTRGTPEDEDEWWPCELDCHPETMDEHPGLRWHCRGSYVLVPPARLPGDDGRTVHWLRGPEHPLPDPLTLLEALTDACARHAGQETDQAGAGWPLRH
;
A
#
# COMPACT_ATOMS: atom_id res chain seq x y z
N MET A 1 45.96 -34.18 -15.16
CA MET A 1 46.40 -32.90 -15.74
C MET A 1 45.34 -32.55 -16.79
N SER A 2 44.17 -32.01 -16.45
CA SER A 2 43.88 -30.64 -15.92
C SER A 2 44.53 -29.59 -16.82
N ALA A 3 43.89 -28.56 -17.38
CA ALA A 3 42.53 -28.04 -17.49
C ALA A 3 42.46 -27.41 -18.94
N GLU A 4 41.48 -26.66 -19.46
CA GLU A 4 40.75 -25.56 -18.87
C GLU A 4 39.71 -25.04 -19.89
N PHE A 5 38.54 -24.65 -19.39
CA PHE A 5 37.44 -24.02 -20.10
C PHE A 5 37.65 -22.49 -20.16
N GLY A 6 37.48 -21.87 -21.34
CA GLY A 6 37.46 -20.42 -21.49
C GLY A 6 36.06 -19.84 -21.23
N GLY A 7 35.88 -19.21 -20.06
CA GLY A 7 34.65 -18.51 -19.67
C GLY A 7 34.51 -17.13 -20.32
N ARG A 8 33.28 -16.78 -20.69
CA ARG A 8 32.87 -15.39 -21.01
C ARG A 8 32.41 -14.73 -19.71
N THR A 9 33.07 -13.64 -19.35
CA THR A 9 32.84 -12.88 -18.11
C THR A 9 31.54 -12.08 -18.19
N GLY A 10 30.76 -12.16 -17.10
CA GLY A 10 29.45 -11.57 -16.94
C GLY A 10 29.47 -10.04 -16.78
N ARG A 11 28.42 -9.43 -17.30
CA ARG A 11 28.08 -8.01 -17.09
C ARG A 11 26.99 -7.98 -16.00
N GLN A 12 27.40 -8.02 -14.74
CA GLN A 12 26.52 -7.88 -13.59
C GLN A 12 26.88 -6.64 -12.77
N GLY A 13 25.85 -5.91 -12.35
CA GLY A 13 25.84 -5.22 -11.06
C GLY A 13 26.29 -3.76 -11.05
N LYS A 14 25.45 -2.84 -11.51
CA LYS A 14 25.56 -1.40 -11.17
C LYS A 14 24.29 -0.78 -10.55
N ILE A 15 23.33 -1.59 -10.12
CA ILE A 15 22.04 -1.09 -9.58
C ILE A 15 21.87 -1.44 -8.08
N SER A 16 22.63 -2.39 -7.54
CA SER A 16 22.49 -2.87 -6.15
C SER A 16 23.07 -1.95 -5.05
N GLN A 17 23.44 -0.71 -5.39
CA GLN A 17 24.09 0.21 -4.45
C GLN A 17 23.19 1.35 -3.97
N TRP A 18 22.07 1.65 -4.65
CA TRP A 18 21.16 2.73 -4.23
C TRP A 18 20.16 2.31 -3.14
N LEU A 19 19.92 1.00 -2.99
CA LEU A 19 19.01 0.43 -1.97
C LEU A 19 19.65 0.23 -0.58
N ARG A 20 20.87 0.73 -0.35
CA ARG A 20 21.51 0.73 0.99
C ARG A 20 21.80 2.15 1.48
N GLY A 21 20.78 2.99 1.45
CA GLY A 21 20.76 4.30 2.09
C GLY A 21 20.21 4.22 3.51
N ARG A 22 21.11 4.02 4.48
CA ARG A 22 21.06 4.53 5.87
C ARG A 22 19.66 4.84 6.45
N ARG A 23 19.04 3.88 7.13
CA ARG A 23 17.88 4.08 8.02
C ARG A 23 18.26 5.11 9.11
N PRO A 24 17.69 6.33 9.14
CA PRO A 24 17.90 7.23 10.26
C PRO A 24 17.13 6.66 11.45
N LYS A 25 17.86 6.23 12.49
CA LYS A 25 17.28 6.00 13.81
C LYS A 25 17.29 7.35 14.51
N GLU A 26 16.20 8.08 14.45
CA GLU A 26 15.93 9.23 15.32
C GLU A 26 14.42 9.45 15.36
N ALA A 27 13.92 9.82 16.56
CA ALA A 27 12.52 9.83 16.94
C ALA A 27 11.61 10.40 15.84
N ALA A 28 10.47 9.74 15.60
CA ALA A 28 9.39 10.28 14.79
C ALA A 28 9.08 11.70 15.31
N ASP A 29 9.57 12.69 14.59
CA ASP A 29 9.21 14.08 14.80
C ASP A 29 7.70 14.17 14.59
N ASP A 30 6.98 14.60 15.63
CA ASP A 30 5.53 14.83 15.58
C ASP A 30 5.21 15.83 14.43
N GLY A 31 6.15 16.75 14.15
CA GLY A 31 6.09 17.66 13.00
C GLY A 31 6.13 16.96 11.63
N GLY A 32 6.82 15.82 11.52
CA GLY A 32 6.87 15.04 10.27
C GLY A 32 5.57 14.29 9.99
N ARG A 33 4.93 13.72 11.01
CA ARG A 33 3.66 13.00 10.86
C ARG A 33 2.53 13.95 10.46
N GLU A 34 2.38 15.07 11.17
CA GLU A 34 1.36 16.07 10.85
C GLU A 34 1.52 16.58 9.42
N ALA A 35 2.75 16.91 9.00
CA ALA A 35 3.03 17.38 7.64
C ALA A 35 2.65 16.35 6.56
N LEU A 36 2.92 15.06 6.78
CA LEU A 36 2.55 14.00 5.83
C LEU A 36 1.03 13.83 5.70
N LEU A 37 0.29 13.93 6.81
CA LEU A 37 -1.17 13.86 6.79
C LEU A 37 -1.77 15.08 6.08
N LEU A 38 -1.23 16.28 6.32
CA LEU A 38 -1.65 17.49 5.64
C LEU A 38 -1.31 17.47 4.15
N ALA A 39 -0.17 16.88 3.76
CA ALA A 39 0.18 16.69 2.36
C ALA A 39 -0.79 15.73 1.65
N ALA A 40 -1.17 14.63 2.30
CA ALA A 40 -2.18 13.70 1.77
C ALA A 40 -3.55 14.38 1.60
N ALA A 41 -3.99 15.16 2.58
CA ALA A 41 -5.24 15.91 2.49
C ALA A 41 -5.20 17.02 1.44
N GLY A 42 -4.07 17.71 1.30
CA GLY A 42 -3.83 18.71 0.26
C GLY A 42 -3.82 18.11 -1.15
N ALA A 43 -3.50 16.82 -1.28
CA ALA A 43 -3.66 16.04 -2.52
C ALA A 43 -5.09 15.52 -2.74
N GLY A 44 -6.03 15.89 -1.88
CA GLY A 44 -7.44 15.52 -2.00
C GLY A 44 -7.80 14.18 -1.36
N LEU A 45 -6.89 13.51 -0.64
CA LEU A 45 -7.18 12.23 0.01
C LEU A 45 -7.97 12.47 1.32
N PRO A 46 -9.24 12.05 1.42
CA PRO A 46 -10.05 12.28 2.61
C PRO A 46 -9.60 11.32 3.71
N LEU A 47 -9.29 11.85 4.89
CA LEU A 47 -8.67 11.10 6.00
C LEU A 47 -9.64 10.89 7.16
N ALA A 48 -9.54 9.73 7.81
CA ALA A 48 -10.17 9.47 9.10
C ALA A 48 -9.22 8.74 10.08
N PRO A 49 -9.38 8.92 11.40
CA PRO A 49 -8.59 8.20 12.39
C PRO A 49 -8.81 6.69 12.34
N ALA A 50 -7.72 5.95 12.46
CA ALA A 50 -7.70 4.50 12.46
C ALA A 50 -6.98 3.94 13.70
N ALA A 51 -7.31 2.69 14.01
CA ALA A 51 -6.67 1.96 15.09
C ALA A 51 -5.16 1.83 14.83
N HIS A 52 -4.39 1.70 15.91
CA HIS A 52 -2.94 1.67 15.87
C HIS A 52 -2.41 0.46 16.65
N PRO A 53 -1.14 0.06 16.44
CA PRO A 53 -0.61 -1.11 17.11
C PRO A 53 -0.46 -0.84 18.61
N ALA A 54 -0.90 -1.81 19.41
CA ALA A 54 -0.69 -1.88 20.85
C ALA A 54 0.32 -3.01 21.17
N PRO A 55 0.97 -3.00 22.35
CA PRO A 55 2.02 -3.95 22.69
C PRO A 55 1.60 -5.42 22.52
N GLY A 56 2.52 -6.24 21.99
CA GLY A 56 2.31 -7.68 21.82
C GLY A 56 1.32 -8.03 20.71
N TYR A 57 1.48 -7.42 19.54
CA TYR A 57 0.66 -7.64 18.33
C TYR A 57 -0.84 -7.34 18.53
N ARG A 58 -1.19 -6.50 19.50
CA ARG A 58 -2.59 -6.13 19.79
C ARG A 58 -3.02 -4.92 18.98
N CYS A 59 -4.33 -4.70 18.96
CA CYS A 59 -4.95 -3.53 18.37
C CYS A 59 -5.37 -2.56 19.49
N SER A 60 -5.28 -1.25 19.23
CA SER A 60 -5.77 -0.20 20.14
C SER A 60 -7.29 -0.17 20.34
N CYS A 61 -8.04 -1.07 19.70
CA CYS A 61 -9.50 -1.18 19.85
C CYS A 61 -9.94 -2.10 21.00
N ASP A 62 -8.97 -2.69 21.74
CA ASP A 62 -9.17 -3.61 22.86
C ASP A 62 -10.00 -4.87 22.57
N ARG A 63 -10.37 -5.10 21.29
CA ARG A 63 -11.06 -6.33 20.86
C ARG A 63 -10.09 -7.50 20.86
N VAL A 64 -10.39 -8.50 21.70
CA VAL A 64 -9.73 -9.81 21.63
C VAL A 64 -10.04 -10.45 20.29
N GLY A 65 -8.99 -10.85 19.55
CA GLY A 65 -9.15 -11.42 18.21
C GLY A 65 -9.61 -10.39 17.16
N CYS A 66 -9.12 -9.15 17.23
CA CYS A 66 -9.30 -8.17 16.17
C CYS A 66 -8.85 -8.78 14.81
N PRO A 67 -9.73 -8.80 13.78
CA PRO A 67 -9.42 -9.44 12.50
C PRO A 67 -8.37 -8.66 11.69
N THR A 68 -8.32 -7.34 11.86
CA THR A 68 -7.41 -6.44 11.13
C THR A 68 -6.66 -5.51 12.11
N PRO A 69 -5.75 -6.06 12.95
CA PRO A 69 -5.09 -5.29 13.99
C PRO A 69 -4.40 -4.03 13.42
N ALA A 70 -4.63 -2.88 14.06
CA ALA A 70 -4.06 -1.58 13.71
C ALA A 70 -4.37 -1.04 12.29
N ARG A 71 -5.37 -1.60 11.60
CA ARG A 71 -5.67 -1.24 10.20
C ARG A 71 -7.08 -0.69 9.99
N HIS A 72 -7.99 -0.94 10.91
CA HIS A 72 -9.38 -0.54 10.76
C HIS A 72 -9.63 0.90 11.26
N PRO A 73 -10.62 1.61 10.67
CA PRO A 73 -11.10 2.88 11.20
C PRO A 73 -11.57 2.75 12.66
N VAL A 74 -11.46 3.83 13.44
CA VAL A 74 -11.95 3.86 14.83
C VAL A 74 -13.47 3.93 14.89
N SER A 75 -14.07 4.66 13.95
CA SER A 75 -15.51 4.93 13.89
C SER A 75 -16.15 4.08 12.81
N PHE A 76 -17.35 3.53 13.07
CA PHE A 76 -18.17 2.89 12.04
C PHE A 76 -18.71 3.89 11.00
N ALA A 77 -18.73 5.18 11.32
CA ALA A 77 -19.13 6.26 10.42
C ALA A 77 -17.93 6.86 9.65
N TRP A 78 -16.85 6.10 9.47
CA TRP A 78 -15.61 6.60 8.88
C TRP A 78 -15.79 7.14 7.46
N GLN A 79 -16.72 6.59 6.67
CA GLN A 79 -17.00 7.06 5.31
C GLN A 79 -17.46 8.52 5.33
N THR A 80 -18.40 8.86 6.22
CA THR A 80 -18.96 10.21 6.32
C THR A 80 -18.11 11.16 7.16
N GLN A 81 -17.20 10.62 7.98
CA GLN A 81 -16.27 11.40 8.80
C GLN A 81 -14.93 11.67 8.12
N SER A 82 -14.59 10.93 7.06
CA SER A 82 -13.37 11.18 6.29
C SER A 82 -13.40 12.59 5.70
N THR A 83 -12.31 13.33 5.85
CA THR A 83 -12.26 14.75 5.46
C THR A 83 -10.89 15.16 4.95
N THR A 84 -10.86 16.21 4.12
CA THR A 84 -9.64 16.92 3.72
C THR A 84 -9.47 18.24 4.48
N ASP A 85 -10.31 18.53 5.48
CA ASP A 85 -10.18 19.74 6.30
C ASP A 85 -8.91 19.68 7.16
N HIS A 86 -7.93 20.53 6.82
CA HIS A 86 -6.66 20.63 7.52
C HIS A 86 -6.83 20.88 9.02
N ALA A 87 -7.76 21.75 9.43
CA ALA A 87 -7.94 22.08 10.84
C ALA A 87 -8.43 20.88 11.65
N GLN A 88 -9.27 20.04 11.04
CA GLN A 88 -9.74 18.80 11.64
C GLN A 88 -8.62 17.75 11.72
N ILE A 89 -7.82 17.62 10.67
CA ILE A 89 -6.70 16.67 10.61
C ILE A 89 -5.61 17.04 11.61
N GLU A 90 -5.20 18.31 11.69
CA GLU A 90 -4.26 18.80 12.70
C GLU A 90 -4.75 18.49 14.12
N ARG A 91 -6.05 18.73 14.37
CA ARG A 91 -6.67 18.44 15.66
C ARG A 91 -6.54 16.96 16.00
N TRP A 92 -6.86 16.06 15.07
CA TRP A 92 -6.70 14.62 15.28
C TRP A 92 -5.24 14.23 15.47
N ALA A 93 -4.33 14.73 14.63
CA ALA A 93 -2.91 14.40 14.70
C ALA A 93 -2.32 14.74 16.08
N ARG A 94 -2.61 15.95 16.60
CA ARG A 94 -2.11 16.44 17.89
C ARG A 94 -2.74 15.76 19.11
N HIS A 95 -4.05 15.51 19.09
CA HIS A 95 -4.75 14.92 20.24
C HIS A 95 -4.70 13.39 20.24
N GLN A 96 -4.36 12.76 19.13
CA GLN A 96 -4.22 11.32 18.98
C GLN A 96 -2.88 10.98 18.32
N PRO A 97 -1.74 11.24 19.00
CA PRO A 97 -0.40 11.08 18.42
C PRO A 97 -0.10 9.65 17.98
N GLN A 98 -0.77 8.66 18.57
CA GLN A 98 -0.60 7.26 18.24
C GLN A 98 -1.54 6.78 17.12
N ALA A 99 -2.63 7.48 16.80
CA ALA A 99 -3.58 7.00 15.80
C ALA A 99 -2.92 6.82 14.43
N ASN A 100 -3.27 5.72 13.76
CA ASN A 100 -3.07 5.65 12.32
C ASN A 100 -4.15 6.48 11.64
N PHE A 101 -4.01 6.68 10.33
CA PHE A 101 -5.07 7.25 9.50
C PHE A 101 -5.33 6.33 8.32
N ILE A 102 -6.58 6.29 7.90
CA ILE A 102 -7.01 5.70 6.64
C ILE A 102 -7.46 6.79 5.70
N THR A 103 -7.50 6.47 4.41
CA THR A 103 -8.22 7.26 3.43
C THR A 103 -9.38 6.47 2.84
N ALA A 104 -10.53 7.13 2.73
CA ALA A 104 -11.73 6.54 2.12
C ALA A 104 -11.61 6.58 0.59
N THR A 105 -11.69 5.41 -0.05
CA THR A 105 -11.58 5.26 -1.50
C THR A 105 -12.96 5.29 -2.19
N GLY A 106 -12.98 5.45 -3.51
CA GLY A 106 -14.21 5.44 -4.33
C GLY A 106 -15.08 6.68 -4.23
N MET A 107 -14.53 7.79 -3.74
CA MET A 107 -15.16 9.12 -3.81
C MET A 107 -14.38 10.08 -4.72
N VAL A 108 -13.06 10.09 -4.58
CA VAL A 108 -12.15 11.00 -5.31
C VAL A 108 -10.95 10.27 -5.89
N HIS A 109 -10.55 9.18 -5.24
CA HIS A 109 -9.43 8.34 -5.62
C HIS A 109 -9.77 6.88 -5.33
N ASP A 110 -9.13 5.99 -6.07
CA ASP A 110 -9.09 4.56 -5.77
C ASP A 110 -7.65 4.12 -5.53
N VAL A 111 -7.47 2.94 -4.96
CA VAL A 111 -6.15 2.36 -4.72
C VAL A 111 -6.05 0.96 -5.31
N LEU A 112 -5.05 0.75 -6.16
CA LEU A 112 -4.65 -0.58 -6.63
C LEU A 112 -3.60 -1.13 -5.66
N ASP A 113 -3.97 -2.17 -4.91
CA ASP A 113 -3.11 -2.88 -3.95
C ASP A 113 -2.59 -4.18 -4.60
N VAL A 114 -1.26 -4.30 -4.70
CA VAL A 114 -0.57 -5.44 -5.33
C VAL A 114 0.54 -5.99 -4.43
N PRO A 115 0.99 -7.25 -4.65
CA PRO A 115 2.15 -7.77 -3.94
C PRO A 115 3.39 -6.92 -4.20
N LEU A 116 4.28 -6.81 -3.21
CA LEU A 116 5.44 -5.93 -3.27
C LEU A 116 6.33 -6.22 -4.49
N GLU A 117 6.69 -7.49 -4.75
CA GLU A 117 7.55 -7.80 -5.90
C GLU A 117 6.89 -7.45 -7.24
N ALA A 118 5.59 -7.75 -7.39
CA ALA A 118 4.83 -7.42 -8.59
C ALA A 118 4.70 -5.90 -8.79
N GLY A 119 4.43 -5.17 -7.71
CA GLY A 119 4.34 -3.71 -7.75
C GLY A 119 5.65 -3.04 -8.12
N GLN A 120 6.79 -3.54 -7.62
CA GLN A 120 8.12 -3.02 -7.98
C GLN A 120 8.41 -3.21 -9.45
N GLU A 121 8.16 -4.41 -9.99
CA GLU A 121 8.35 -4.71 -11.41
C GLU A 121 7.46 -3.82 -12.29
N ALA A 122 6.17 -3.71 -11.96
CA ALA A 122 5.23 -2.87 -12.72
C ALA A 122 5.63 -1.39 -12.66
N LEU A 123 6.05 -0.89 -11.51
CA LEU A 123 6.50 0.50 -11.36
C LEU A 123 7.70 0.80 -12.24
N ASP A 124 8.71 -0.08 -12.26
CA ASP A 124 9.90 0.06 -13.10
C ASP A 124 9.52 0.05 -14.60
N GLN A 125 8.60 -0.83 -15.01
CA GLN A 125 8.10 -0.90 -16.38
C GLN A 125 7.36 0.38 -16.80
N LEU A 126 6.44 0.86 -15.95
CA LEU A 126 5.62 2.04 -16.22
C LEU A 126 6.48 3.31 -16.34
N LEU A 127 7.39 3.51 -15.38
CA LEU A 127 8.32 4.64 -15.40
C LEU A 127 9.29 4.57 -16.59
N GLY A 128 9.79 3.37 -16.90
CA GLY A 128 10.65 3.13 -18.06
C GLY A 128 9.96 3.41 -19.41
N SER A 129 8.62 3.32 -19.43
CA SER A 129 7.79 3.61 -20.61
C SER A 129 7.28 5.06 -20.66
N GLY A 130 7.63 5.89 -19.67
CA GLY A 130 7.19 7.28 -19.59
C GLY A 130 5.72 7.45 -19.21
N VAL A 131 5.10 6.43 -18.60
CA VAL A 131 3.74 6.54 -18.06
C VAL A 131 3.77 7.35 -16.78
N ASP A 132 2.88 8.34 -16.66
CA ASP A 132 2.71 9.10 -15.44
C ASP A 132 2.13 8.20 -14.35
N VAL A 133 2.96 7.83 -13.39
CA VAL A 133 2.52 7.13 -12.18
C VAL A 133 2.26 8.15 -11.07
N GLY A 134 1.18 7.96 -10.32
CA GLY A 134 0.78 8.82 -9.21
C GLY A 134 1.55 8.57 -7.91
N PRO A 135 0.94 8.92 -6.76
CA PRO A 135 1.44 8.55 -5.45
C PRO A 135 1.49 7.03 -5.30
N VAL A 136 2.57 6.54 -4.68
CA VAL A 136 2.79 5.12 -4.43
C VAL A 136 3.25 4.95 -2.99
N ALA A 137 2.55 4.12 -2.23
CA ALA A 137 2.97 3.74 -0.89
C ALA A 137 3.39 2.27 -0.83
N VAL A 138 4.32 1.97 0.08
CA VAL A 138 4.77 0.62 0.40
C VAL A 138 4.30 0.32 1.81
N SER A 139 3.71 -0.86 1.99
CA SER A 139 3.41 -1.43 3.29
C SER A 139 4.45 -2.52 3.58
N ASP A 140 5.15 -2.41 4.72
CA ASP A 140 6.24 -3.33 5.10
C ASP A 140 5.77 -4.79 5.39
N ASP A 141 4.49 -5.09 5.20
CA ASP A 141 3.93 -6.44 5.18
C ASP A 141 3.88 -7.07 3.77
N GLY A 142 4.54 -6.45 2.80
CA GLY A 142 4.76 -7.03 1.47
C GLY A 142 3.75 -6.57 0.42
N ARG A 143 3.20 -5.36 0.54
CA ARG A 143 2.23 -4.82 -0.42
C ARG A 143 2.60 -3.41 -0.90
N MET A 144 2.16 -3.06 -2.11
CA MET A 144 2.29 -1.72 -2.69
C MET A 144 0.92 -1.16 -3.08
N PHE A 145 0.72 0.12 -2.78
CA PHE A 145 -0.51 0.85 -3.03
C PHE A 145 -0.28 1.91 -4.10
N PHE A 146 -0.96 1.80 -5.23
CA PHE A 146 -0.95 2.79 -6.31
C PHE A 146 -2.23 3.63 -6.22
N PHE A 147 -2.08 4.92 -5.94
CA PHE A 147 -3.19 5.85 -5.81
C PHE A 147 -3.55 6.40 -7.19
N THR A 148 -4.84 6.33 -7.54
CA THR A 148 -5.36 6.64 -8.88
C THR A 148 -6.63 7.48 -8.76
N LEU A 149 -7.06 8.11 -9.85
CA LEU A 149 -8.39 8.70 -9.91
C LEU A 149 -9.43 7.60 -9.70
N THR A 150 -10.57 7.95 -9.11
CA THR A 150 -11.63 6.96 -8.95
C THR A 150 -12.20 6.54 -10.30
N ARG A 151 -12.53 5.24 -10.44
CA ARG A 151 -13.19 4.70 -11.65
C ARG A 151 -14.67 5.08 -11.75
N GLY A 152 -15.28 5.53 -10.64
CA GLY A 152 -16.70 5.86 -10.57
C GLY A 152 -16.96 7.36 -10.71
N THR A 153 -18.09 7.72 -11.29
CA THR A 153 -18.67 9.07 -11.20
C THR A 153 -19.33 9.21 -9.82
N PRO A 154 -18.88 10.12 -8.94
CA PRO A 154 -19.48 10.28 -7.60
C PRO A 154 -20.95 10.75 -7.66
N GLU A 155 -21.38 11.29 -8.80
CA GLU A 155 -22.69 11.89 -9.03
C GLU A 155 -23.74 10.91 -9.59
N ASP A 156 -23.31 9.76 -10.14
CA ASP A 156 -24.21 8.78 -10.76
C ASP A 156 -24.10 7.43 -10.04
N GLU A 157 -24.86 7.27 -8.95
CA GLU A 157 -24.90 6.02 -8.17
C GLU A 157 -25.36 4.82 -9.01
N ASP A 158 -26.07 5.08 -10.11
CA ASP A 158 -26.62 4.08 -11.03
C ASP A 158 -25.61 3.58 -12.09
N GLU A 159 -24.45 4.24 -12.25
CA GLU A 159 -23.38 3.81 -13.17
C GLU A 159 -22.28 2.99 -12.48
N TRP A 160 -22.36 2.84 -11.15
CA TRP A 160 -21.40 2.04 -10.40
C TRP A 160 -21.75 0.55 -10.44
N TRP A 161 -20.85 -0.27 -11.01
CA TRP A 161 -20.96 -1.73 -11.02
C TRP A 161 -19.81 -2.40 -10.25
N PRO A 162 -20.09 -3.39 -9.36
CA PRO A 162 -19.05 -4.16 -8.70
C PRO A 162 -18.25 -5.00 -9.70
N CYS A 163 -16.95 -5.15 -9.46
CA CYS A 163 -16.03 -5.97 -10.25
C CYS A 163 -15.33 -7.00 -9.36
N GLU A 164 -14.89 -8.13 -9.94
CA GLU A 164 -14.14 -9.21 -9.25
C GLU A 164 -12.84 -8.75 -8.57
N LEU A 165 -12.35 -7.56 -8.91
CA LEU A 165 -11.16 -6.95 -8.29
C LEU A 165 -11.50 -6.05 -7.09
N ASP A 166 -12.78 -5.72 -6.87
CA ASP A 166 -13.18 -4.82 -5.79
C ASP A 166 -12.91 -5.47 -4.43
N CYS A 167 -12.10 -4.79 -3.61
CA CYS A 167 -11.78 -5.26 -2.26
C CYS A 167 -12.68 -4.60 -1.24
N HIS A 168 -13.38 -5.43 -0.45
CA HIS A 168 -14.05 -4.99 0.77
C HIS A 168 -13.15 -5.23 1.99
N PRO A 169 -13.15 -4.33 2.98
CA PRO A 169 -12.27 -4.43 4.15
C PRO A 169 -12.50 -5.70 5.00
N GLU A 170 -13.63 -6.39 4.83
CA GLU A 170 -13.95 -7.64 5.53
C GLU A 170 -13.42 -8.90 4.82
N THR A 171 -12.93 -8.77 3.57
CA THR A 171 -12.53 -9.90 2.70
C THR A 171 -11.04 -9.88 2.35
N MET A 172 -10.20 -9.30 3.21
CA MET A 172 -8.75 -9.12 2.97
C MET A 172 -7.95 -10.41 2.70
N ASP A 173 -8.52 -11.60 2.85
CA ASP A 173 -7.86 -12.87 2.52
C ASP A 173 -8.23 -13.42 1.12
N GLU A 174 -9.23 -12.84 0.43
CA GLU A 174 -9.84 -13.45 -0.76
C GLU A 174 -9.04 -13.24 -2.06
N HIS A 175 -8.12 -12.26 -2.09
CA HIS A 175 -7.33 -11.94 -3.30
C HIS A 175 -5.83 -11.76 -2.97
N PRO A 176 -4.98 -12.80 -3.03
CA PRO A 176 -3.54 -12.63 -2.80
C PRO A 176 -2.85 -11.77 -3.88
N GLY A 177 -3.42 -11.73 -5.10
CA GLY A 177 -2.95 -10.93 -6.23
C GLY A 177 -3.36 -9.45 -6.16
N LEU A 178 -3.80 -8.87 -7.29
CA LEU A 178 -4.24 -7.48 -7.36
C LEU A 178 -5.60 -7.29 -6.66
N ARG A 179 -5.72 -6.20 -5.91
CA ARG A 179 -6.94 -5.70 -5.27
C ARG A 179 -7.20 -4.28 -5.70
N TRP A 180 -8.47 -3.94 -5.88
CA TRP A 180 -8.90 -2.59 -6.19
C TRP A 180 -9.79 -2.05 -5.07
N HIS A 181 -9.23 -1.15 -4.26
CA HIS A 181 -9.98 -0.42 -3.25
C HIS A 181 -10.74 0.73 -3.91
N CYS A 182 -12.02 0.48 -4.20
CA CYS A 182 -12.96 1.43 -4.79
C CYS A 182 -13.95 1.95 -3.72
N ARG A 183 -15.23 2.09 -4.09
CA ARG A 183 -16.30 2.58 -3.20
C ARG A 183 -16.49 1.68 -1.99
N GLY A 184 -16.65 2.31 -0.82
CA GLY A 184 -16.87 1.63 0.44
C GLY A 184 -15.63 0.91 1.00
N SER A 185 -14.45 1.18 0.43
CA SER A 185 -13.17 0.64 0.89
C SER A 185 -12.28 1.73 1.48
N TYR A 186 -11.16 1.31 2.05
CA TYR A 186 -10.14 2.20 2.59
C TYR A 186 -8.78 1.53 2.58
N VAL A 187 -7.72 2.35 2.63
CA VAL A 187 -6.35 1.88 2.89
C VAL A 187 -5.69 2.74 3.97
N LEU A 188 -4.67 2.20 4.63
CA LEU A 188 -3.82 2.96 5.54
C LEU A 188 -3.03 4.04 4.78
N VAL A 189 -2.90 5.22 5.39
CA VAL A 189 -2.12 6.34 4.84
C VAL A 189 -0.78 6.45 5.58
N PRO A 190 0.35 6.62 4.88
CA PRO A 190 1.62 6.91 5.51
C PRO A 190 1.57 8.12 6.47
N PRO A 191 2.24 8.08 7.65
CA PRO A 191 3.15 7.04 8.13
C PRO A 191 2.47 6.03 9.09
N ALA A 192 1.42 5.33 8.65
CA ALA A 192 0.73 4.36 9.50
C ALA A 192 1.67 3.24 10.01
N ARG A 193 1.49 2.82 11.26
CA ARG A 193 2.28 1.74 11.88
C ARG A 193 1.56 0.40 11.77
N LEU A 194 2.29 -0.64 11.44
CA LEU A 194 1.78 -2.00 11.33
C LEU A 194 1.93 -2.76 12.67
N PRO A 195 1.16 -3.83 12.90
CA PRO A 195 1.34 -4.69 14.07
C PRO A 195 2.72 -5.35 14.14
N GLY A 196 3.24 -5.49 15.36
CA GLY A 196 4.52 -6.11 15.64
C GLY A 196 5.52 -5.15 16.29
N ASP A 197 6.62 -5.71 16.78
CA ASP A 197 7.65 -4.97 17.53
C ASP A 197 8.86 -4.57 16.65
N ASP A 198 8.77 -4.80 15.34
CA ASP A 198 9.84 -4.58 14.35
C ASP A 198 9.82 -3.19 13.69
N GLY A 199 8.84 -2.35 14.08
CA GLY A 199 8.72 -0.97 13.61
C GLY A 199 8.32 -0.87 12.15
N ARG A 200 7.59 -1.86 11.63
CA ARG A 200 7.01 -1.85 10.29
C ARG A 200 5.97 -0.76 10.12
N THR A 201 5.94 -0.16 8.94
CA THR A 201 5.10 0.98 8.60
C THR A 201 4.55 0.91 7.18
N VAL A 202 3.57 1.74 6.90
CA VAL A 202 3.21 2.16 5.55
C VAL A 202 3.92 3.49 5.28
N HIS A 203 4.69 3.59 4.19
CA HIS A 203 5.47 4.76 3.86
C HIS A 203 5.36 5.13 2.37
N TRP A 204 5.47 6.41 2.04
CA TRP A 204 5.46 6.86 0.64
C TRP A 204 6.77 6.44 -0.05
N LEU A 205 6.65 5.74 -1.18
CA LEU A 205 7.73 5.56 -2.15
C LEU A 205 7.73 6.72 -3.16
N ARG A 206 6.53 7.14 -3.57
CA ARG A 206 6.26 8.36 -4.34
C ARG A 206 5.19 9.15 -3.61
N GLY A 207 5.47 10.39 -3.28
CA GLY A 207 4.63 11.17 -2.38
C GLY A 207 3.31 11.66 -3.01
N PRO A 208 2.41 12.20 -2.17
CA PRO A 208 1.10 12.70 -2.59
C PRO A 208 1.16 13.95 -3.48
N GLU A 209 2.34 14.56 -3.66
CA GLU A 209 2.57 15.66 -4.60
C GLU A 209 2.44 15.25 -6.09
N HIS A 210 2.46 13.95 -6.39
CA HIS A 210 2.21 13.45 -7.73
C HIS A 210 0.71 13.41 -8.04
N PRO A 211 0.28 13.84 -9.25
CA PRO A 211 -1.14 13.80 -9.62
C PRO A 211 -1.63 12.35 -9.69
N LEU A 212 -2.92 12.15 -9.38
CA LEU A 212 -3.58 10.87 -9.52
C LEU A 212 -3.76 10.54 -11.02
N PRO A 213 -3.23 9.43 -11.55
CA PRO A 213 -3.43 9.00 -12.92
C PRO A 213 -4.79 8.29 -13.07
N ASP A 214 -5.25 8.16 -14.31
CA ASP A 214 -6.36 7.26 -14.64
C ASP A 214 -5.94 5.81 -14.32
N PRO A 215 -6.73 5.05 -13.53
CA PRO A 215 -6.37 3.69 -13.13
C PRO A 215 -6.17 2.73 -14.31
N LEU A 216 -6.87 2.93 -15.43
CA LEU A 216 -6.75 2.08 -16.61
C LEU A 216 -5.36 2.16 -17.25
N THR A 217 -4.63 3.26 -17.04
CA THR A 217 -3.26 3.42 -17.54
C THR A 217 -2.25 2.52 -16.80
N LEU A 218 -2.59 2.05 -15.59
CA LEU A 218 -1.72 1.22 -14.76
C LEU A 218 -2.14 -0.26 -14.77
N LEU A 219 -3.43 -0.52 -15.02
CA LEU A 219 -4.07 -1.81 -14.75
C LEU A 219 -3.43 -2.99 -15.52
N GLU A 220 -3.10 -2.79 -16.80
CA GLU A 220 -2.46 -3.83 -17.61
C GLU A 220 -1.12 -4.25 -17.02
N ALA A 221 -0.20 -3.29 -16.78
CA ALA A 221 1.12 -3.57 -16.23
C ALA A 221 1.06 -4.22 -14.84
N LEU A 222 0.16 -3.75 -13.97
CA LEU A 222 -0.02 -4.30 -12.62
C LEU A 222 -0.59 -5.72 -12.65
N THR A 223 -1.58 -5.98 -13.51
CA THR A 223 -2.20 -7.31 -13.65
C THR A 223 -1.19 -8.31 -14.22
N ASP A 224 -0.46 -7.91 -15.25
CA ASP A 224 0.58 -8.71 -15.89
C ASP A 224 1.71 -9.09 -14.92
N ALA A 225 2.18 -8.11 -14.13
CA ALA A 225 3.18 -8.38 -13.10
C ALA A 225 2.63 -9.33 -12.03
N CYS A 226 1.41 -9.08 -11.52
CA CYS A 226 0.78 -9.98 -10.54
C CYS A 226 0.67 -11.42 -11.07
N ALA A 227 0.29 -11.62 -12.34
CA ALA A 227 0.19 -12.94 -12.94
C ALA A 227 1.54 -13.66 -13.03
N ARG A 228 2.62 -12.93 -13.36
CA ARG A 228 3.99 -13.50 -13.40
C ARG A 228 4.48 -13.94 -12.03
N HIS A 229 4.19 -13.19 -10.97
CA HIS A 229 4.61 -13.52 -9.61
C HIS A 229 3.77 -14.63 -8.97
N ALA A 230 2.47 -14.69 -9.25
CA ALA A 230 1.61 -15.78 -8.79
C ALA A 230 2.05 -17.17 -9.31
N GLY A 231 2.53 -17.23 -10.56
CA GLY A 231 3.10 -18.46 -11.13
C GLY A 231 4.41 -18.91 -10.45
N GLN A 232 5.24 -17.95 -10.02
CA GLN A 232 6.54 -18.25 -9.39
C GLN A 232 6.40 -18.76 -7.96
N GLU A 233 5.45 -18.25 -7.17
CA GLU A 233 5.16 -18.77 -5.82
C GLU A 233 4.65 -20.21 -5.87
N THR A 234 3.82 -20.54 -6.86
CA THR A 234 3.28 -21.90 -7.05
C THR A 234 4.40 -22.90 -7.41
N ASP A 235 5.33 -22.51 -8.27
CA ASP A 235 6.49 -23.35 -8.65
C ASP A 235 7.50 -23.51 -7.49
N GLN A 236 7.72 -22.48 -6.68
CA GLN A 236 8.58 -22.56 -5.49
C GLN A 236 7.97 -23.43 -4.38
N ALA A 237 6.65 -23.36 -4.16
CA ALA A 237 5.95 -24.22 -3.21
C ALA A 237 5.98 -25.70 -3.62
N GLY A 238 6.03 -26.00 -4.93
CA GLY A 238 6.17 -27.35 -5.47
C GLY A 238 7.55 -28.00 -5.29
N ALA A 239 8.60 -27.22 -5.03
CA ALA A 239 9.97 -27.71 -4.91
C ALA A 239 10.37 -28.19 -3.49
N GLY A 240 9.46 -28.09 -2.51
CA GLY A 240 9.77 -28.18 -1.09
C GLY A 240 9.56 -29.52 -0.39
N TRP A 241 9.27 -30.64 -1.09
CA TRP A 241 9.00 -31.92 -0.41
C TRP A 241 9.88 -33.08 -0.92
N PRO A 242 10.81 -33.63 -0.11
CA PRO A 242 11.51 -34.84 -0.51
C PRO A 242 10.57 -36.06 -0.34
N LEU A 243 10.29 -36.73 -1.46
CA LEU A 243 9.75 -38.09 -1.46
C LEU A 243 10.81 -39.02 -0.88
N ARG A 244 10.58 -39.52 0.34
CA ARG A 244 11.39 -40.61 0.90
C ARG A 244 10.90 -41.92 0.30
N HIS A 245 11.76 -42.57 -0.48
CA HIS A 245 11.65 -43.98 -0.84
C HIS A 245 12.13 -44.88 0.30
#